data_AF-A0A7X3QZA1-F1
#
_entry.id   AF-A0A7X3QZA1-F1
#
_cell.length_a   1.000
_cell.length_b   1.000
_cell.length_c   1.000
_cell.angle_alpha   90.00
_cell.angle_beta   90.00
_cell.angle_gamma   90.00
#
_symmetry.space_group_name_H-M   'P 1'
#
loop_
_entity.id
_entity.type
_entity.pdbx_description
1 polymer ?
#
loop_
_entity_poly.entity_id
_entity_poly.type
_entity_poly.pdbx_seq_one_letter_code
_entity_poly.pdbx_strand_id
1 'polypeptide(L)'
;MPQDQKLGPAVAAADATFSVTMHSPRRAGEDSGVSPPLTVTSKFELEADLEDPLIRREIERVVGQDDFLSAVGRLLEWGDVAADPRIFSPPDQVVVEESWLSDVPAVTVNNEAGRPIRHLSRQESRLQWEGLRMARLRSRLFAILLTEALVCIGSTYRPDIDEVASSFLAQFVPVREAETFGRALHYFWEGQHHDAARVALPSVEAVIRSMVRSTRGDSYVEPKGGRDGHESTLGALIRMLPESLPESFRWDLAAIFTEPLGLNLRNVHLHGLAEEGVGHDAAIILYTAARFTLITASPPDDSQT
;
A
#
# COMPACT_ATOMS: atom_id res chain seq x y z
N MET A 1 -32.88 18.73 -14.23
CA MET A 1 -32.91 17.29 -13.93
C MET A 1 -31.77 16.67 -14.72
N PRO A 2 -30.73 16.10 -14.09
CA PRO A 2 -29.71 15.38 -14.83
C PRO A 2 -30.35 14.11 -15.41
N GLN A 3 -30.00 13.78 -16.64
CA GLN A 3 -30.50 12.60 -17.34
C GLN A 3 -29.93 11.35 -16.66
N ASP A 4 -30.79 10.37 -16.37
CA ASP A 4 -30.41 9.02 -15.98
C ASP A 4 -29.57 8.39 -17.09
N GLN A 5 -28.25 8.53 -16.97
CA GLN A 5 -27.31 7.71 -17.71
C GLN A 5 -27.44 6.30 -17.13
N LYS A 6 -28.04 5.38 -17.89
CA LYS A 6 -27.94 3.95 -17.59
C LYS A 6 -26.47 3.57 -17.62
N LEU A 7 -25.83 3.56 -16.44
CA LEU A 7 -24.55 2.90 -16.23
C LEU A 7 -24.75 1.44 -16.64
N GLY A 8 -23.99 0.98 -17.64
CA GLY A 8 -23.85 -0.45 -17.90
C GLY A 8 -23.28 -1.16 -16.66
N PRO A 9 -23.18 -2.50 -16.64
CA PRO A 9 -22.59 -3.21 -15.51
C PRO A 9 -21.23 -2.57 -15.19
N ALA A 10 -21.09 -2.03 -13.98
CA ALA A 10 -19.92 -1.31 -13.55
C ALA A 10 -18.81 -2.33 -13.25
N VAL A 11 -18.06 -2.71 -14.28
CA VAL A 11 -16.88 -3.55 -14.14
C VAL A 11 -15.70 -2.65 -13.81
N ALA A 12 -15.11 -2.83 -12.64
CA ALA A 12 -13.85 -2.20 -12.28
C ALA A 12 -12.70 -3.15 -12.62
N ALA A 13 -11.75 -2.67 -13.41
CA ALA A 13 -10.57 -3.42 -13.82
C ALA A 13 -9.31 -2.87 -13.12
N ALA A 14 -8.40 -3.77 -12.73
CA ALA A 14 -7.06 -3.42 -12.29
C ALA A 14 -6.03 -4.38 -12.90
N ASP A 15 -5.00 -3.81 -13.52
CA ASP A 15 -3.91 -4.58 -14.11
C ASP A 15 -2.75 -4.79 -13.12
N ALA A 16 -2.22 -6.02 -13.09
CA ALA A 16 -1.00 -6.36 -12.37
C ALA A 16 -0.10 -7.25 -13.23
N THR A 17 1.02 -6.69 -13.70
CA THR A 17 2.00 -7.44 -14.50
C THR A 17 3.24 -7.77 -13.68
N PHE A 18 3.69 -9.02 -13.73
CA PHE A 18 4.94 -9.48 -13.14
C PHE A 18 5.77 -10.24 -14.18
N SER A 19 7.06 -9.92 -14.30
CA SER A 19 7.97 -10.69 -15.15
C SER A 19 9.16 -11.21 -14.35
N VAL A 20 9.45 -12.49 -14.58
CA VAL A 20 10.49 -13.24 -13.88
C VAL A 20 11.43 -13.82 -14.93
N THR A 21 12.69 -13.41 -14.90
CA THR A 21 13.72 -13.98 -15.78
C THR A 21 14.58 -14.95 -15.00
N MET A 22 14.60 -16.21 -15.44
CA MET A 22 15.44 -17.27 -14.91
C MET A 22 16.72 -17.38 -15.74
N HIS A 23 17.86 -17.32 -15.07
CA HIS A 23 19.17 -17.50 -15.71
C HIS A 23 19.75 -18.87 -15.37
N SER A 24 20.19 -19.62 -16.38
CA SER A 24 20.91 -20.88 -16.13
C SER A 24 22.21 -20.59 -15.34
N PRO A 25 22.53 -21.38 -14.30
CA PRO A 25 23.78 -21.21 -13.55
C PRO A 25 24.98 -21.42 -14.48
N ARG A 26 25.85 -20.40 -14.61
CA ARG A 26 27.11 -20.53 -15.36
C ARG A 26 28.04 -21.49 -14.64
N ARG A 27 28.42 -22.60 -15.27
CA ARG A 27 29.53 -23.43 -14.81
C ARG A 27 30.85 -22.72 -15.17
N ALA A 28 31.76 -22.66 -14.20
CA ALA A 28 33.10 -22.12 -14.44
C ALA A 28 33.81 -23.01 -15.48
N GLY A 29 34.05 -22.47 -16.68
CA GLY A 29 34.76 -23.16 -17.77
C GLY A 29 33.95 -23.44 -19.04
N GLU A 30 32.64 -23.12 -19.08
CA GLU A 30 31.85 -23.23 -20.31
C GLU A 30 31.96 -21.93 -21.14
N ASP A 31 32.86 -21.95 -22.12
CA ASP A 31 32.85 -21.00 -23.24
C ASP A 31 31.96 -21.55 -24.38
N SER A 32 31.14 -20.66 -24.95
CA SER A 32 30.54 -20.71 -26.29
C SER A 32 29.12 -21.27 -26.54
N GLY A 33 28.26 -21.43 -25.54
CA GLY A 33 26.84 -21.77 -25.76
C GLY A 33 25.87 -21.12 -24.77
N VAL A 34 25.68 -19.79 -24.85
CA VAL A 34 24.73 -19.10 -23.95
C VAL A 34 23.31 -19.43 -24.40
N SER A 35 22.66 -20.41 -23.77
CA SER A 35 21.21 -20.57 -23.89
C SER A 35 20.55 -19.25 -23.45
N PRO A 36 19.60 -18.70 -24.24
CA PRO A 36 18.92 -17.47 -23.87
C PRO A 36 18.21 -17.67 -22.53
N PRO A 37 18.22 -16.64 -21.65
CA PRO A 37 17.53 -16.75 -20.37
C PRO A 37 16.04 -16.98 -20.60
N LEU A 38 15.46 -17.89 -19.83
CA LEU A 38 14.02 -18.16 -19.88
C LEU A 38 13.31 -17.03 -19.13
N THR A 39 12.52 -16.22 -19.82
CA THR A 39 11.69 -15.20 -19.18
C THR A 39 10.25 -15.70 -19.14
N VAL A 40 9.71 -15.83 -17.93
CA VAL A 40 8.30 -16.11 -17.67
C VAL A 40 7.65 -14.80 -17.27
N THR A 41 6.77 -14.29 -18.12
CA THR A 41 5.94 -13.12 -17.80
C THR A 41 4.53 -13.60 -17.49
N SER A 42 4.01 -13.20 -16.32
CA SER A 42 2.63 -13.44 -15.92
C SER A 42 1.92 -12.09 -15.81
N LYS A 43 0.96 -11.86 -16.71
CA LYS A 43 0.01 -10.75 -16.59
C LYS A 43 -1.23 -11.28 -15.87
N PHE A 44 -1.66 -10.56 -14.84
CA PHE A 44 -2.93 -10.78 -14.17
C PHE A 44 -3.81 -9.58 -14.45
N GLU A 45 -4.98 -9.83 -15.04
CA GLU A 45 -6.05 -8.85 -15.20
C GLU A 45 -7.09 -9.18 -14.13
N LEU A 46 -7.41 -8.20 -13.28
CA LEU A 46 -8.39 -8.36 -12.21
C LEU A 46 -9.62 -7.57 -12.62
N GLU A 47 -10.73 -8.27 -12.80
CA GLU A 47 -12.04 -7.67 -12.99
C GLU A 47 -12.88 -8.00 -11.77
N ALA A 48 -13.48 -6.97 -11.18
CA ALA A 48 -14.48 -7.13 -10.14
C ALA A 48 -15.82 -6.63 -10.69
N ASP A 49 -16.84 -7.48 -10.58
CA ASP A 49 -18.22 -7.09 -10.84
C ASP A 49 -18.76 -6.36 -9.62
N LEU A 50 -18.83 -5.02 -9.68
CA LEU A 50 -19.34 -4.23 -8.56
C LEU A 50 -20.84 -4.47 -8.30
N GLU A 51 -21.54 -5.09 -9.25
CA GLU A 51 -22.92 -5.53 -9.08
C GLU A 51 -23.06 -6.86 -8.33
N ASP A 52 -21.94 -7.54 -8.03
CA ASP A 52 -21.96 -8.77 -7.25
C ASP A 52 -22.68 -8.54 -5.90
N PRO A 53 -23.66 -9.39 -5.53
CA PRO A 53 -24.46 -9.17 -4.33
C PRO A 53 -23.64 -9.13 -3.02
N LEU A 54 -22.49 -9.81 -2.95
CA LEU A 54 -21.63 -9.78 -1.77
C LEU A 54 -20.87 -8.46 -1.70
N ILE A 55 -20.35 -7.97 -2.82
CA ILE A 55 -19.66 -6.68 -2.90
C ILE A 55 -20.63 -5.55 -2.55
N ARG A 56 -21.82 -5.53 -3.19
CA ARG A 56 -22.85 -4.54 -2.92
C ARG A 56 -23.29 -4.56 -1.45
N ARG A 57 -23.55 -5.74 -0.88
CA ARG A 57 -23.93 -5.86 0.54
C ARG A 57 -22.86 -5.32 1.47
N GLU A 58 -21.58 -5.55 1.17
CA GLU A 58 -20.49 -5.06 2.01
C GLU A 58 -20.32 -3.54 1.90
N ILE A 59 -20.45 -2.97 0.69
CA ILE A 59 -20.48 -1.51 0.50
C ILE A 59 -21.68 -0.89 1.23
N GLU A 60 -22.88 -1.46 1.08
CA GLU A 60 -24.08 -1.01 1.77
C GLU A 60 -23.93 -1.08 3.30
N ARG A 61 -23.27 -2.11 3.82
CA ARG A 61 -22.93 -2.24 5.25
C ARG A 61 -22.02 -1.10 5.70
N VAL A 62 -20.95 -0.83 4.95
CA VAL A 62 -20.00 0.24 5.27
C VAL A 62 -20.66 1.60 5.21
N VAL A 63 -21.36 1.91 4.12
CA VAL A 63 -22.08 3.17 3.95
C VAL A 63 -23.09 3.32 5.07
N GLY A 64 -23.97 2.33 5.31
CA GLY A 64 -24.98 2.40 6.35
C GLY A 64 -26.04 3.46 6.07
N GLN A 65 -26.77 3.88 7.13
CA GLN A 65 -27.88 4.85 7.05
C GLN A 65 -27.84 5.90 8.17
N ASP A 66 -26.74 5.94 8.93
CA ASP A 66 -26.56 6.79 10.10
C ASP A 66 -25.83 8.10 9.74
N ASP A 67 -24.53 8.19 9.99
CA ASP A 67 -23.72 9.40 9.79
C ASP A 67 -22.37 9.08 9.14
N PHE A 68 -21.72 10.13 8.63
CA PHE A 68 -20.44 10.02 7.92
C PHE A 68 -19.34 9.38 8.78
N LEU A 69 -19.24 9.75 10.06
CA LEU A 69 -18.19 9.24 10.96
C LEU A 69 -18.39 7.75 11.24
N SER A 70 -19.64 7.32 11.41
CA SER A 70 -20.01 5.92 11.58
C SER A 70 -19.67 5.10 10.33
N ALA A 71 -19.87 5.66 9.13
CA ALA A 71 -19.45 5.03 7.88
C ALA A 71 -17.93 4.90 7.75
N VAL A 72 -17.18 5.95 8.10
CA VAL A 72 -15.70 5.91 8.17
C VAL A 72 -15.24 4.86 9.18
N GLY A 73 -15.87 4.79 10.35
CA GLY A 73 -15.58 3.78 11.37
C GLY A 73 -15.74 2.36 10.84
N ARG A 74 -16.85 2.06 10.15
CA ARG A 74 -17.09 0.75 9.52
C ARG A 74 -16.13 0.44 8.39
N LEU A 75 -15.73 1.44 7.60
CA LEU A 75 -14.72 1.27 6.55
C LEU A 75 -13.37 0.84 7.16
N LEU A 76 -12.98 1.45 8.28
CA LEU A 76 -11.73 1.14 8.98
C LEU A 76 -11.70 -0.26 9.60
N GLU A 77 -12.84 -0.92 9.77
CA GLU A 77 -12.92 -2.33 10.19
C GLU A 77 -12.35 -3.31 9.15
N TRP A 78 -12.19 -2.89 7.89
CA TRP A 78 -11.63 -3.74 6.82
C TRP A 78 -10.15 -4.11 7.05
N GLY A 79 -9.42 -3.39 7.91
CA GLY A 79 -8.07 -3.75 8.34
C GLY A 79 -6.96 -3.42 7.34
N ASP A 80 -5.93 -4.28 7.28
CA ASP A 80 -4.74 -4.08 6.45
C ASP A 80 -5.02 -4.27 4.96
N VAL A 81 -4.50 -3.36 4.13
CA VAL A 81 -4.74 -3.34 2.67
C VAL A 81 -3.95 -4.46 1.99
N ALA A 82 -2.63 -4.46 2.17
CA ALA A 82 -1.72 -5.47 1.67
C ALA A 82 -1.75 -6.72 2.54
N ALA A 83 -1.89 -6.54 3.86
CA ALA A 83 -1.78 -7.53 4.92
C ALA A 83 -0.49 -8.36 4.88
N ASP A 84 -0.01 -8.77 6.05
CA ASP A 84 1.16 -9.62 6.11
C ASP A 84 0.80 -11.07 5.73
N PRO A 85 1.34 -11.61 4.62
CA PRO A 85 1.07 -12.98 4.23
C PRO A 85 1.54 -14.01 5.26
N ARG A 86 2.50 -13.66 6.14
CA ARG A 86 2.93 -14.51 7.27
C ARG A 86 1.81 -14.77 8.28
N ILE A 87 0.75 -13.94 8.29
CA ILE A 87 -0.42 -14.13 9.16
C ILE A 87 -1.32 -15.26 8.65
N PHE A 88 -1.40 -15.45 7.33
CA PHE A 88 -2.28 -16.45 6.70
C PHE A 88 -1.60 -17.79 6.45
N SER A 89 -0.28 -17.83 6.55
CA SER A 89 0.50 -19.07 6.45
C SER A 89 1.67 -18.95 7.41
N PRO A 90 1.56 -19.51 8.62
CA PRO A 90 2.66 -19.45 9.56
C PRO A 90 3.86 -20.21 8.93
N PRO A 91 5.10 -19.74 9.16
CA PRO A 91 6.28 -20.21 8.44
C PRO A 91 6.57 -21.71 8.60
N ASP A 92 5.95 -22.36 9.59
CA ASP A 92 5.99 -23.79 9.86
C ASP A 92 4.99 -24.62 9.03
N GLN A 93 3.99 -24.01 8.40
CA GLN A 93 2.94 -24.70 7.62
C GLN A 93 3.10 -24.57 6.10
N VAL A 94 3.94 -23.65 5.63
CA VAL A 94 4.37 -23.69 4.22
C VAL A 94 5.45 -24.76 4.10
N VAL A 95 5.02 -26.02 4.07
CA VAL A 95 5.84 -27.11 3.55
C VAL A 95 5.96 -26.86 2.05
N VAL A 96 6.89 -25.97 1.67
CA VAL A 96 7.43 -26.01 0.32
C VAL A 96 8.13 -27.35 0.28
N GLU A 97 7.49 -28.37 -0.32
CA GLU A 97 8.22 -29.59 -0.68
C GLU A 97 9.48 -29.12 -1.40
N GLU A 98 10.64 -29.37 -0.78
CA GLU A 98 11.95 -28.98 -1.28
C GLU A 98 12.18 -29.74 -2.59
N SER A 99 11.58 -29.23 -3.66
CA SER A 99 11.92 -29.64 -5.00
C SER A 99 13.33 -29.14 -5.23
N TRP A 100 14.22 -30.02 -5.68
CA TRP A 100 15.57 -29.66 -6.12
C TRP A 100 15.56 -28.54 -7.17
N LEU A 101 14.45 -28.30 -7.89
CA LEU A 101 14.29 -27.14 -8.78
C LEU A 101 14.33 -25.79 -8.03
N SER A 102 14.00 -25.79 -6.74
CA SER A 102 14.08 -24.61 -5.86
C SER A 102 15.53 -24.12 -5.70
N ASP A 103 16.54 -24.98 -5.86
CA ASP A 103 17.93 -24.56 -5.66
C ASP A 103 18.63 -24.04 -6.93
N VAL A 104 17.96 -24.01 -8.10
CA VAL A 104 18.69 -24.17 -9.36
C VAL A 104 18.86 -22.92 -10.26
N PRO A 105 18.14 -21.79 -10.12
CA PRO A 105 18.75 -20.53 -10.60
C PRO A 105 18.49 -19.26 -9.78
N ALA A 106 19.42 -18.29 -9.95
CA ALA A 106 19.22 -16.90 -9.56
C ALA A 106 18.03 -16.33 -10.36
N VAL A 107 17.06 -15.78 -9.64
CA VAL A 107 15.85 -15.21 -10.23
C VAL A 107 16.04 -13.71 -10.33
N THR A 108 15.91 -13.15 -11.53
CA THR A 108 15.87 -11.70 -11.73
C THR A 108 14.41 -11.28 -11.85
N VAL A 109 13.96 -10.45 -10.92
CA VAL A 109 12.63 -9.83 -10.97
C VAL A 109 12.75 -8.53 -11.74
N ASN A 110 11.94 -8.36 -12.78
CA ASN A 110 11.94 -7.14 -13.57
C ASN A 110 10.67 -6.32 -13.30
N ASN A 111 10.74 -5.01 -13.57
CA ASN A 111 9.58 -4.12 -13.57
C ASN A 111 8.74 -4.28 -14.84
N GLU A 112 7.67 -3.50 -14.95
CA GLU A 112 6.77 -3.48 -16.12
C GLU A 112 7.48 -3.09 -17.42
N ALA A 113 8.52 -2.25 -17.34
CA ALA A 113 9.39 -1.91 -18.45
C ALA A 113 10.49 -2.97 -18.75
N GLY A 114 10.42 -4.15 -18.12
CA GLY A 114 11.39 -5.24 -18.30
C GLY A 114 12.77 -4.97 -17.72
N ARG A 115 12.94 -3.95 -16.87
CA ARG A 115 14.22 -3.60 -16.23
C ARG A 115 14.39 -4.37 -14.92
N PRO A 116 15.59 -4.89 -14.61
CA PRO A 116 15.83 -5.64 -13.40
C PRO A 116 15.67 -4.76 -12.16
N ILE A 117 14.84 -5.21 -11.22
CA ILE A 117 14.62 -4.59 -9.90
C ILE A 117 15.50 -5.29 -8.86
N ARG A 118 15.52 -6.64 -8.85
CA ARG A 118 16.16 -7.42 -7.79
C ARG A 118 16.63 -8.78 -8.29
N HIS A 119 17.79 -9.21 -7.81
CA HIS A 119 18.28 -10.58 -7.97
C HIS A 119 18.01 -11.37 -6.69
N LEU A 120 17.31 -12.49 -6.81
CA LEU A 120 16.97 -13.39 -5.71
C LEU A 120 17.83 -14.64 -5.80
N SER A 121 18.82 -14.73 -4.90
CA SER A 121 19.76 -15.86 -4.81
C SER A 121 19.55 -16.75 -3.58
N ARG A 122 18.62 -16.38 -2.68
CA ARG A 122 18.36 -17.08 -1.40
C ARG A 122 16.87 -17.35 -1.21
N GLN A 123 16.54 -18.43 -0.50
CA GLN A 123 15.16 -18.85 -0.19
C GLN A 123 14.37 -17.77 0.57
N GLU A 124 14.96 -17.17 1.61
CA GLU A 124 14.34 -16.09 2.38
C GLU A 124 13.94 -14.89 1.50
N SER A 125 14.81 -14.51 0.56
CA SER A 125 14.52 -13.45 -0.41
C SER A 125 13.36 -13.81 -1.34
N ARG A 126 13.13 -15.09 -1.62
CA ARG A 126 12.01 -15.56 -2.44
C ARG A 126 10.69 -15.60 -1.66
N LEU A 127 10.71 -16.04 -0.41
CA LEU A 127 9.54 -15.97 0.47
C LEU A 127 9.10 -14.51 0.67
N GLN A 128 10.07 -13.61 0.90
CA GLN A 128 9.80 -12.17 0.97
C GLN A 128 9.18 -11.66 -0.34
N TRP A 129 9.68 -12.10 -1.50
CA TRP A 129 9.16 -11.70 -2.80
C TRP A 129 7.73 -12.20 -3.04
N GLU A 130 7.42 -13.48 -2.78
CA GLU A 130 6.04 -13.98 -2.91
C GLU A 130 5.11 -13.25 -1.96
N GLY A 131 5.59 -12.93 -0.75
CA GLY A 131 4.81 -12.14 0.18
C GLY A 131 4.46 -10.74 -0.35
N LEU A 132 5.46 -10.02 -0.90
CA LEU A 132 5.27 -8.71 -1.54
C LEU A 132 4.36 -8.77 -2.77
N ARG A 133 4.45 -9.85 -3.55
CA ARG A 133 3.59 -10.08 -4.72
C ARG A 133 2.13 -10.29 -4.31
N MET A 134 1.87 -11.12 -3.31
CA MET A 134 0.52 -11.33 -2.77
C MET A 134 -0.04 -10.05 -2.15
N ALA A 135 0.77 -9.33 -1.39
CA ALA A 135 0.46 -8.00 -0.87
C ALA A 135 0.04 -7.03 -1.98
N ARG A 136 0.79 -6.97 -3.09
CA ARG A 136 0.45 -6.12 -4.25
C ARG A 136 -0.89 -6.52 -4.88
N LEU A 137 -1.10 -7.83 -5.12
CA LEU A 137 -2.35 -8.34 -5.68
C LEU A 137 -3.56 -8.00 -4.81
N ARG A 138 -3.45 -8.30 -3.51
CA ARG A 138 -4.49 -8.00 -2.52
C ARG A 138 -4.76 -6.52 -2.44
N SER A 139 -3.73 -5.68 -2.43
CA SER A 139 -3.90 -4.23 -2.38
C SER A 139 -4.67 -3.70 -3.58
N ARG A 140 -4.44 -4.25 -4.79
CA ARG A 140 -5.19 -3.87 -6.00
C ARG A 140 -6.67 -4.26 -5.92
N LEU A 141 -6.97 -5.47 -5.45
CA LEU A 141 -8.35 -5.91 -5.21
C LEU A 141 -9.05 -5.06 -4.15
N PHE A 142 -8.36 -4.80 -3.04
CA PHE A 142 -8.85 -3.96 -1.97
C PHE A 142 -9.14 -2.53 -2.46
N ALA A 143 -8.27 -1.99 -3.31
CA ALA A 143 -8.43 -0.64 -3.83
C ALA A 143 -9.69 -0.45 -4.68
N ILE A 144 -10.13 -1.49 -5.40
CA ILE A 144 -11.39 -1.46 -6.16
C ILE A 144 -12.56 -1.25 -5.21
N LEU A 145 -12.67 -2.11 -4.19
CA LEU A 145 -13.74 -2.05 -3.18
C LEU A 145 -13.71 -0.73 -2.41
N LEU A 146 -12.51 -0.29 -2.05
CA LEU A 146 -12.29 0.93 -1.30
C LEU A 146 -12.66 2.18 -2.10
N THR A 147 -12.37 2.19 -3.40
CA THR A 147 -12.74 3.30 -4.29
C THR A 147 -14.25 3.43 -4.36
N GLU A 148 -14.95 2.31 -4.59
CA GLU A 148 -16.41 2.31 -4.64
C GLU A 148 -17.03 2.73 -3.29
N ALA A 149 -16.55 2.18 -2.18
CA ALA A 149 -17.02 2.55 -0.86
C ALA A 149 -16.84 4.06 -0.59
N LEU A 150 -15.69 4.64 -0.92
CA LEU A 150 -15.45 6.08 -0.74
C LEU A 150 -16.37 6.93 -1.63
N VAL A 151 -16.64 6.52 -2.88
CA VAL A 151 -17.61 7.19 -3.77
C VAL A 151 -19.01 7.12 -3.18
N CYS A 152 -19.43 5.97 -2.65
CA CYS A 152 -20.73 5.81 -2.02
C CYS A 152 -20.86 6.66 -0.75
N ILE A 153 -19.86 6.73 0.14
CA ILE A 153 -19.98 7.58 1.35
C ILE A 153 -20.04 9.06 0.95
N GLY A 154 -19.23 9.50 -0.01
CA GLY A 154 -19.21 10.89 -0.47
C GLY A 154 -20.53 11.33 -1.10
N SER A 155 -21.12 10.48 -1.94
CA SER A 155 -22.40 10.75 -2.60
C SER A 155 -23.59 10.71 -1.63
N THR A 156 -23.54 9.85 -0.62
CA THR A 156 -24.60 9.66 0.40
C THR A 156 -24.62 10.78 1.42
N TYR A 157 -23.47 11.07 2.05
CA TYR A 157 -23.39 11.98 3.19
C TYR A 157 -23.03 13.42 2.80
N ARG A 158 -22.25 13.60 1.72
CA ARG A 158 -21.78 14.90 1.23
C ARG A 158 -21.22 15.81 2.33
N PRO A 159 -20.29 15.31 3.17
CA PRO A 159 -19.74 16.08 4.27
C PRO A 159 -18.93 17.26 3.73
N ASP A 160 -18.88 18.36 4.48
CA ASP A 160 -18.02 19.49 4.13
C ASP A 160 -16.54 19.20 4.44
N ILE A 161 -15.64 20.08 4.01
CA ILE A 161 -14.18 19.86 4.18
C ILE A 161 -13.79 19.81 5.65
N ASP A 162 -14.47 20.57 6.52
CA ASP A 162 -14.13 20.69 7.93
C ASP A 162 -14.60 19.46 8.72
N GLU A 163 -15.78 18.94 8.38
CA GLU A 163 -16.30 17.66 8.90
C GLU A 163 -15.35 16.51 8.55
N VAL A 164 -14.90 16.45 7.28
CA VAL A 164 -13.92 15.45 6.85
C VAL A 164 -12.59 15.64 7.56
N ALA A 165 -12.05 16.87 7.61
CA ALA A 165 -10.79 17.13 8.31
C ALA A 165 -10.85 16.68 9.77
N SER A 166 -11.99 16.92 10.43
CA SER A 166 -12.23 16.50 11.82
C SER A 166 -12.17 14.99 12.00
N SER A 167 -12.58 14.19 10.99
CA SER A 167 -12.51 12.73 11.05
C SER A 167 -11.07 12.18 10.99
N PHE A 168 -10.10 12.99 10.55
CA PHE A 168 -8.67 12.62 10.53
C PHE A 168 -7.90 13.06 11.78
N LEU A 169 -8.50 13.86 12.67
CA LEU A 169 -7.82 14.30 13.88
C LEU A 169 -7.58 13.13 14.83
N ALA A 170 -6.32 12.93 15.20
CA ALA A 170 -5.90 11.88 16.11
C ALA A 170 -4.57 12.21 16.77
N GLN A 171 -4.16 11.40 17.75
CA GLN A 171 -2.94 11.63 18.54
C GLN A 171 -1.70 11.92 17.67
N PHE A 172 -1.52 11.18 16.59
CA PHE A 172 -0.34 11.30 15.73
C PHE A 172 -0.57 12.08 14.44
N VAL A 173 -1.81 12.52 14.18
CA VAL A 173 -2.17 13.28 12.98
C VAL A 173 -2.32 14.75 13.38
N PRO A 174 -1.34 15.62 13.06
CA PRO A 174 -1.46 17.02 13.40
C PRO A 174 -2.58 17.70 12.58
N VAL A 175 -3.11 18.80 13.11
CA VAL A 175 -4.26 19.53 12.53
C VAL A 175 -4.04 19.87 11.06
N ARG A 176 -2.83 20.34 10.70
CA ARG A 176 -2.48 20.69 9.31
C ARG A 176 -2.61 19.50 8.37
N GLU A 177 -2.11 18.33 8.76
CA GLU A 177 -2.20 17.11 7.96
C GLU A 177 -3.66 16.61 7.89
N ALA A 178 -4.43 16.71 8.97
CA ALA A 178 -5.86 16.39 8.98
C ALA A 178 -6.67 17.26 7.99
N GLU A 179 -6.46 18.59 8.00
CA GLU A 179 -7.03 19.51 7.01
C GLU A 179 -6.61 19.17 5.58
N THR A 180 -5.37 18.70 5.42
CA THR A 180 -4.84 18.32 4.11
C THR A 180 -5.48 17.04 3.60
N PHE A 181 -5.73 16.06 4.47
CA PHE A 181 -6.50 14.86 4.13
C PHE A 181 -7.96 15.18 3.82
N GLY A 182 -8.57 16.12 4.56
CA GLY A 182 -9.92 16.62 4.25
C GLY A 182 -10.04 17.16 2.82
N ARG A 183 -9.11 18.04 2.43
CA ARG A 183 -9.06 18.55 1.05
C ARG A 183 -8.79 17.44 0.02
N ALA A 184 -7.88 16.51 0.33
CA ALA A 184 -7.57 15.42 -0.58
C ALA A 184 -8.75 14.47 -0.81
N LEU A 185 -9.56 14.20 0.21
CA LEU A 185 -10.77 13.39 0.06
C LEU A 185 -11.85 14.12 -0.77
N HIS A 186 -11.96 15.45 -0.64
CA HIS A 186 -12.82 16.25 -1.51
C HIS A 186 -12.36 16.21 -2.97
N TYR A 187 -11.06 16.37 -3.25
CA TYR A 187 -10.53 16.17 -4.61
C TYR A 187 -10.85 14.77 -5.15
N PHE A 188 -10.80 13.74 -4.30
CA PHE A 188 -11.18 12.40 -4.69
C PHE A 188 -12.66 12.33 -5.11
N TRP A 189 -13.58 12.88 -4.33
CA TRP A 189 -15.01 12.90 -4.69
C TRP A 189 -15.34 13.78 -5.91
N GLU A 190 -14.52 14.78 -6.20
CA GLU A 190 -14.61 15.59 -7.43
C GLU A 190 -14.00 14.88 -8.66
N GLY A 191 -13.47 13.66 -8.51
CA GLY A 191 -12.80 12.91 -9.57
C GLY A 191 -11.38 13.39 -9.87
N GLN A 192 -10.83 14.32 -9.10
CA GLN A 192 -9.46 14.84 -9.20
C GLN A 192 -8.46 13.92 -8.48
N HIS A 193 -8.45 12.64 -8.85
CA HIS A 193 -7.70 11.60 -8.14
C HIS A 193 -6.19 11.85 -8.08
N HIS A 194 -5.59 12.44 -9.13
CA HIS A 194 -4.17 12.79 -9.13
C HIS A 194 -3.85 13.83 -8.04
N ASP A 195 -4.69 14.84 -7.91
CA ASP A 195 -4.48 15.92 -6.94
C ASP A 195 -4.76 15.44 -5.52
N ALA A 196 -5.76 14.56 -5.35
CA ALA A 196 -5.97 13.82 -4.11
C ALA A 196 -4.71 13.07 -3.68
N ALA A 197 -4.13 12.24 -4.56
CA ALA A 197 -2.90 11.49 -4.28
C ALA A 197 -1.70 12.39 -4.01
N ARG A 198 -1.48 13.43 -4.84
CA ARG A 198 -0.35 14.37 -4.71
C ARG A 198 -0.38 15.16 -3.41
N VAL A 199 -1.56 15.46 -2.89
CA VAL A 199 -1.74 16.22 -1.65
C VAL A 199 -1.71 15.31 -0.43
N ALA A 200 -2.33 14.13 -0.49
CA ALA A 200 -2.38 13.21 0.63
C ALA A 200 -1.03 12.52 0.89
N LEU A 201 -0.31 12.10 -0.15
CA LEU A 201 0.90 11.28 0.01
C LEU A 201 2.03 11.98 0.80
N PRO A 202 2.39 13.25 0.55
CA PRO A 202 3.35 13.97 1.40
C PRO A 202 2.87 14.12 2.84
N SER A 203 1.56 14.24 3.06
CA SER A 203 0.95 14.36 4.39
C SER A 203 1.01 13.03 5.16
N VAL A 204 0.86 11.90 4.46
CA VAL A 204 1.14 10.56 5.04
C VAL A 204 2.59 10.46 5.52
N GLU A 205 3.56 10.89 4.70
CA GLU A 205 4.98 10.90 5.11
C GLU A 205 5.21 11.84 6.31
N ALA A 206 4.55 13.01 6.35
CA ALA A 206 4.63 13.94 7.47
C ALA A 206 4.09 13.34 8.77
N VAL A 207 2.96 12.61 8.72
CA VAL A 207 2.40 11.88 9.87
C VAL A 207 3.36 10.81 10.35
N ILE A 208 3.90 9.97 9.45
CA ILE A 208 4.88 8.93 9.83
C ILE A 208 6.12 9.57 10.49
N ARG A 209 6.61 10.69 9.96
CA ARG A 209 7.72 11.44 10.57
C ARG A 209 7.35 11.96 11.96
N SER A 210 6.13 12.44 12.15
CA SER A 210 5.60 12.87 13.46
C SER A 210 5.54 11.71 14.47
N MET A 211 5.10 10.53 14.02
CA MET A 211 5.09 9.31 14.84
C MET A 211 6.50 8.89 15.26
N VAL A 212 7.48 8.93 14.35
CA VAL A 212 8.88 8.63 14.69
C VAL A 212 9.44 9.65 15.68
N ARG A 213 9.20 10.95 15.46
CA ARG A 213 9.66 12.02 16.36
C ARG A 213 9.12 11.91 17.77
N SER A 214 7.86 11.55 17.91
CA SER A 214 7.22 11.39 19.22
C SER A 214 7.67 10.13 19.97
N THR A 215 8.27 9.14 19.29
CA THR A 215 8.57 7.82 19.89
C THR A 215 10.05 7.48 19.99
N ARG A 216 10.89 7.96 19.06
CA ARG A 216 12.33 7.63 18.99
C ARG A 216 13.27 8.83 18.84
N GLY A 217 12.74 10.05 18.80
CA GLY A 217 13.54 11.26 18.61
C GLY A 217 13.73 11.61 17.13
N ASP A 218 14.86 12.25 16.78
CA ASP A 218 14.98 12.95 15.50
C ASP A 218 14.92 12.04 14.25
N SER A 219 14.25 12.57 13.20
CA SER A 219 14.25 11.98 11.86
C SER A 219 15.50 12.31 11.05
N TYR A 220 16.38 13.15 11.59
CA TYR A 220 17.59 13.63 10.96
C TYR A 220 18.78 12.72 11.31
N VAL A 221 19.54 12.33 10.30
CA VAL A 221 20.78 11.59 10.48
C VAL A 221 21.92 12.59 10.61
N GLU A 222 22.56 12.64 11.77
CA GLU A 222 23.69 13.54 12.02
C GLU A 222 24.89 13.25 11.11
N PRO A 223 25.65 14.29 10.71
CA PRO A 223 26.86 14.12 9.92
C PRO A 223 27.90 13.31 10.69
N LYS A 224 28.45 12.27 10.07
CA LYS A 224 29.49 11.41 10.67
C LYS A 224 30.50 10.94 9.65
N GLY A 225 31.79 11.09 9.97
CA GLY A 225 32.89 10.56 9.17
C GLY A 225 32.96 11.14 7.75
N GLY A 226 32.70 12.45 7.60
CA GLY A 226 32.74 13.13 6.30
C GLY A 226 31.50 12.90 5.42
N ARG A 227 30.46 12.25 5.95
CA ARG A 227 29.13 12.24 5.33
C ARG A 227 28.31 13.39 5.86
N ASP A 228 27.65 14.11 4.96
CA ASP A 228 26.70 15.16 5.31
C ASP A 228 25.47 14.55 6.00
N GLY A 229 24.89 15.32 6.93
CA GLY A 229 23.64 14.93 7.54
C GLY A 229 22.48 15.08 6.57
N HIS A 230 21.46 14.25 6.73
CA HIS A 230 20.31 14.20 5.81
C HIS A 230 19.04 13.75 6.52
N GLU A 231 17.90 14.08 5.94
CA GLU A 231 16.61 13.57 6.38
C GLU A 231 16.48 12.07 6.08
N SER A 232 15.94 11.32 7.04
CA SER A 232 15.63 9.91 6.84
C SER A 232 14.61 9.71 5.72
N THR A 233 14.87 8.73 4.86
CA THR A 233 13.93 8.32 3.81
C THR A 233 12.68 7.70 4.42
N LEU A 234 11.54 7.73 3.71
CA LEU A 234 10.30 7.12 4.19
C LEU A 234 10.47 5.65 4.58
N GLY A 235 11.23 4.87 3.80
CA GLY A 235 11.50 3.46 4.13
C GLY A 235 12.33 3.29 5.40
N ALA A 236 13.24 4.23 5.69
CA ALA A 236 13.95 4.25 6.96
C ALA A 236 13.02 4.64 8.12
N LEU A 237 12.16 5.65 7.93
CA LEU A 237 11.17 6.07 8.93
C LEU A 237 10.21 4.94 9.30
N ILE A 238 9.70 4.17 8.33
CA ILE A 238 8.81 3.03 8.61
C ILE A 238 9.52 1.97 9.46
N ARG A 239 10.82 1.69 9.20
CA ARG A 239 11.62 0.78 10.04
C ARG A 239 11.93 1.36 11.43
N MET A 240 11.91 2.68 11.56
CA MET A 240 12.10 3.38 12.83
C MET A 240 10.82 3.46 13.67
N LEU A 241 9.65 3.16 13.11
CA LEU A 241 8.41 3.11 13.90
C LEU A 241 8.56 2.16 15.10
N PRO A 242 7.95 2.48 16.25
CA PRO A 242 8.13 1.71 17.47
C PRO A 242 7.56 0.30 17.31
N GLU A 243 8.18 -0.65 18.02
CA GLU A 243 7.78 -2.06 18.01
C GLU A 243 6.42 -2.30 18.66
N SER A 244 5.95 -1.36 19.49
CA SER A 244 4.60 -1.35 20.07
C SER A 244 3.48 -1.22 19.04
N LEU A 245 3.75 -0.71 17.84
CA LEU A 245 2.79 -0.78 16.75
C LEU A 245 2.67 -2.21 16.21
N PRO A 246 1.50 -2.62 15.69
CA PRO A 246 1.37 -3.92 15.04
C PRO A 246 2.40 -4.08 13.92
N GLU A 247 3.07 -5.24 13.85
CA GLU A 247 4.00 -5.55 12.77
C GLU A 247 3.31 -5.51 11.40
N SER A 248 2.06 -5.99 11.35
CA SER A 248 1.24 -5.96 10.15
C SER A 248 1.04 -4.54 9.61
N PHE A 249 0.87 -3.56 10.49
CA PHE A 249 0.73 -2.15 10.12
C PHE A 249 2.02 -1.58 9.52
N ARG A 250 3.18 -1.84 10.15
CA ARG A 250 4.48 -1.39 9.62
C ARG A 250 4.77 -2.02 8.26
N TRP A 251 4.42 -3.30 8.10
CA TRP A 251 4.56 -3.99 6.83
C TRP A 251 3.60 -3.41 5.80
N ASP A 252 2.32 -3.21 6.11
CA ASP A 252 1.33 -2.59 5.21
C ASP A 252 1.86 -1.25 4.63
N LEU A 253 2.38 -0.37 5.50
CA LEU A 253 3.01 0.89 5.07
C LEU A 253 4.19 0.67 4.11
N ALA A 254 5.07 -0.28 4.41
CA ALA A 254 6.21 -0.57 3.54
C ALA A 254 5.74 -1.13 2.18
N ALA A 255 4.76 -2.03 2.17
CA ALA A 255 4.15 -2.62 0.97
C ALA A 255 3.59 -1.56 0.04
N ILE A 256 2.82 -0.64 0.61
CA ILE A 256 2.09 0.38 -0.12
C ILE A 256 3.05 1.45 -0.63
N PHE A 257 3.92 1.99 0.23
CA PHE A 257 4.63 3.22 -0.10
C PHE A 257 6.04 3.03 -0.63
N THR A 258 6.81 2.07 -0.11
CA THR A 258 8.28 2.10 -0.27
C THR A 258 8.88 0.89 -0.93
N GLU A 259 8.24 -0.27 -0.84
CA GLU A 259 8.79 -1.52 -1.36
C GLU A 259 8.67 -1.56 -2.89
N PRO A 260 9.78 -1.68 -3.64
CA PRO A 260 9.75 -1.70 -5.11
C PRO A 260 8.94 -2.85 -5.72
N LEU A 261 8.76 -3.93 -4.96
CA LEU A 261 7.98 -5.10 -5.34
C LEU A 261 6.53 -5.04 -4.84
N GLY A 262 6.22 -4.11 -3.94
CA GLY A 262 4.86 -3.77 -3.53
C GLY A 262 4.22 -2.76 -4.50
N LEU A 263 3.35 -1.89 -4.00
CA LEU A 263 2.75 -0.83 -4.82
C LEU A 263 3.71 0.33 -5.08
N ASN A 264 4.65 0.59 -4.15
CA ASN A 264 5.66 1.63 -4.28
C ASN A 264 5.08 3.02 -4.61
N LEU A 265 3.90 3.34 -4.04
CA LEU A 265 3.12 4.52 -4.40
C LEU A 265 3.91 5.82 -4.25
N ARG A 266 4.85 5.89 -3.29
CA ARG A 266 5.72 7.05 -3.12
C ARG A 266 6.48 7.36 -4.41
N ASN A 267 7.18 6.37 -4.95
CA ASN A 267 8.03 6.59 -6.11
C ASN A 267 7.18 6.68 -7.39
N VAL A 268 6.08 5.92 -7.49
CA VAL A 268 5.18 5.98 -8.65
C VAL A 268 4.61 7.39 -8.83
N HIS A 269 4.09 8.00 -7.77
CA HIS A 269 3.49 9.34 -7.86
C HIS A 269 4.54 10.46 -7.92
N LEU A 270 5.63 10.38 -7.14
CA LEU A 270 6.65 11.45 -7.13
C LEU A 270 7.51 11.50 -8.40
N HIS A 271 7.66 10.38 -9.12
CA HIS A 271 8.39 10.35 -10.38
C HIS A 271 7.51 10.49 -11.62
N GLY A 272 6.20 10.75 -11.43
CA GLY A 272 5.26 10.89 -12.55
C GLY A 272 5.09 9.61 -13.37
N LEU A 273 5.23 8.45 -12.71
CA LEU A 273 5.06 7.12 -13.32
C LEU A 273 3.62 6.61 -13.18
N ALA A 274 2.73 7.39 -12.56
CA ALA A 274 1.32 7.05 -12.42
C ALA A 274 0.61 7.28 -13.78
N GLU A 275 0.35 6.20 -14.50
CA GLU A 275 -0.37 6.23 -15.79
C GLU A 275 -1.86 5.89 -15.59
N GLU A 276 -2.17 4.67 -15.12
CA GLU A 276 -3.53 4.14 -14.93
C GLU A 276 -3.81 3.81 -13.45
N GLY A 277 -5.10 3.77 -13.05
CA GLY A 277 -5.49 3.34 -11.69
C GLY A 277 -5.26 4.37 -10.59
N VAL A 278 -5.10 5.65 -10.95
CA VAL A 278 -4.82 6.74 -9.99
C VAL A 278 -5.93 6.91 -8.94
N GLY A 279 -7.18 6.62 -9.30
CA GLY A 279 -8.30 6.57 -8.34
C GLY A 279 -8.07 5.53 -7.26
N HIS A 280 -7.69 4.30 -7.65
CA HIS A 280 -7.38 3.21 -6.73
C HIS A 280 -6.21 3.56 -5.80
N ASP A 281 -5.15 4.17 -6.35
CA ASP A 281 -4.01 4.60 -5.55
C ASP A 281 -4.40 5.70 -4.55
N ALA A 282 -5.17 6.71 -4.99
CA ALA A 282 -5.65 7.79 -4.13
C ALA A 282 -6.53 7.25 -3.00
N ALA A 283 -7.41 6.29 -3.31
CA ALA A 283 -8.25 5.61 -2.32
C ALA A 283 -7.38 4.92 -1.26
N ILE A 284 -6.38 4.13 -1.65
CA ILE A 284 -5.44 3.47 -0.72
C ILE A 284 -4.72 4.50 0.16
N ILE A 285 -4.22 5.60 -0.42
CA ILE A 285 -3.50 6.63 0.31
C ILE A 285 -4.42 7.27 1.37
N LEU A 286 -5.65 7.62 0.99
CA LEU A 286 -6.65 8.23 1.89
C LEU A 286 -7.10 7.27 2.99
N TYR A 287 -7.34 6.00 2.66
CA TYR A 287 -7.65 4.98 3.65
C TYR A 287 -6.49 4.77 4.62
N THR A 288 -5.25 4.72 4.13
CA THR A 288 -4.08 4.62 4.99
C THR A 288 -3.94 5.84 5.91
N ALA A 289 -4.25 7.04 5.41
CA ALA A 289 -4.31 8.24 6.24
C ALA A 289 -5.38 8.12 7.35
N ALA A 290 -6.55 7.58 7.01
CA ALA A 290 -7.63 7.39 7.98
C ALA A 290 -7.25 6.34 9.03
N ARG A 291 -6.50 5.30 8.65
CA ARG A 291 -6.01 4.29 9.59
C ARG A 291 -5.06 4.84 10.66
N PHE A 292 -4.37 5.96 10.41
CA PHE A 292 -3.57 6.59 11.47
C PHE A 292 -4.42 7.04 12.66
N THR A 293 -5.73 7.24 12.49
CA THR A 293 -6.62 7.64 13.58
C THR A 293 -6.89 6.51 14.57
N LEU A 294 -6.73 5.26 14.15
CA LEU A 294 -6.85 4.09 15.01
C LEU A 294 -5.62 3.89 15.91
N ILE A 295 -4.51 4.57 15.62
CA ILE A 295 -3.27 4.40 16.35
C ILE A 295 -3.31 5.25 17.61
N THR A 296 -3.36 4.56 18.74
CA THR A 296 -3.21 5.16 20.06
C THR A 296 -1.86 4.75 20.64
N ALA A 297 -1.20 5.66 21.37
CA ALA A 297 -0.04 5.26 22.14
C ALA A 297 -0.48 4.34 23.28
N SER A 298 0.19 3.20 23.45
CA SER A 298 0.17 2.53 24.74
C SER A 298 0.72 3.50 25.80
N PRO A 299 0.09 3.58 26.99
CA PRO A 299 0.63 4.39 28.07
C PRO A 299 2.09 3.97 28.35
N PRO A 300 2.97 4.90 28.72
CA PRO A 300 4.32 4.54 29.13
C PRO A 300 4.24 3.55 30.29
N ASP A 301 5.04 2.48 30.20
CA ASP A 301 5.11 1.46 31.24
C ASP A 301 5.81 2.07 32.46
N ASP A 302 5.03 2.44 33.48
CA ASP A 302 5.50 3.06 34.74
C ASP A 302 6.41 2.14 35.58
N SER A 303 6.85 1.01 35.03
CA SER A 303 7.71 0.03 35.70
C SER A 303 9.21 0.34 35.65
N GLN A 304 9.61 1.54 35.20
CA GLN A 304 11.02 1.98 35.17
C GLN A 304 11.28 3.35 35.84
N THR A 305 10.60 3.67 36.94
CA THR A 305 11.03 4.73 37.89
C THR A 305 11.37 4.17 39.25
#